data_AF-A0A8C4R401-F1
#
_entry.id   AF-A0A8C4R401-F1
#
_cell.length_a   1.000
_cell.length_b   1.000
_cell.length_c   1.000
_cell.angle_alpha   90.00
_cell.angle_beta   90.00
_cell.angle_gamma   90.00
#
_symmetry.space_group_name_H-M   'P 1'
#
loop_
_entity.id
_entity.type
_entity.pdbx_description
1 polymer ?
#
loop_
_entity_poly.entity_id
_entity_poly.type
_entity_poly.pdbx_seq_one_letter_code
_entity_poly.pdbx_strand_id
1 'polypeptide(L)'
;MSAYHHGEQSLMMTIINLAQNFIGSNNINVLQPIGQFGTRLHGGKDAASPRYIFTLLSSLTRMIFPAVDDSLLRFLRDDNQSVEPEWYCPILPMVLVNGADGIGTGWASKIPNYNPREIVDNLCRMLDGQPPLPMLPWYKNFKGTIDEVGPNQYLINGEVSILDDETLEITELPVRTWTQVMHLIFFQGKVNDKELFVSL
;
A
#
# COMPACT_ATOMS: atom_id res chain seq x y z
N MET A 1 22.29 0.70 -15.96
CA MET A 1 20.85 0.35 -15.77
C MET A 1 20.24 1.22 -14.68
N SER A 2 20.82 1.37 -13.49
CA SER A 2 20.42 2.45 -12.55
C SER A 2 21.49 2.88 -11.54
N ALA A 3 22.71 2.32 -11.59
CA ALA A 3 23.81 2.61 -10.65
C ALA A 3 23.41 2.63 -9.16
N TYR A 4 22.71 1.59 -8.70
CA TYR A 4 22.28 1.49 -7.30
C TYR A 4 23.41 0.99 -6.37
N HIS A 5 23.73 1.76 -5.31
CA HIS A 5 24.93 1.54 -4.48
C HIS A 5 24.67 1.02 -3.04
N HIS A 6 23.43 0.66 -2.68
CA HIS A 6 23.06 0.31 -1.29
C HIS A 6 22.81 -1.20 -1.05
N GLY A 7 23.44 -2.05 -1.86
CA GLY A 7 23.41 -3.52 -1.73
C GLY A 7 22.14 -4.17 -2.29
N GLU A 8 22.29 -5.36 -2.87
CA GLU A 8 21.20 -6.04 -3.57
C GLU A 8 20.02 -6.42 -2.66
N GLN A 9 20.26 -6.68 -1.38
CA GLN A 9 19.21 -7.09 -0.44
C GLN A 9 18.15 -5.98 -0.26
N SER A 10 18.57 -4.72 -0.17
CA SER A 10 17.63 -3.59 -0.05
C SER A 10 16.84 -3.38 -1.35
N LEU A 11 17.47 -3.62 -2.51
CA LEU A 11 16.81 -3.58 -3.81
C LEU A 11 15.76 -4.70 -3.95
N MET A 12 16.09 -5.93 -3.56
CA MET A 12 15.16 -7.06 -3.59
C MET A 12 13.94 -6.80 -2.69
N MET A 13 14.16 -6.28 -1.48
CA MET A 13 13.05 -5.90 -0.59
C MET A 13 12.19 -4.79 -1.20
N THR A 14 12.79 -3.81 -1.87
CA THR A 14 12.06 -2.75 -2.57
C THR A 14 11.19 -3.32 -3.70
N ILE A 15 11.73 -4.25 -4.50
CA ILE A 15 11.00 -4.94 -5.57
C ILE A 15 9.82 -5.74 -4.99
N ILE A 16 10.02 -6.45 -3.89
CA ILE A 16 8.94 -7.17 -3.20
C ILE A 16 7.84 -6.20 -2.76
N ASN A 17 8.21 -5.10 -2.10
CA ASN A 17 7.25 -4.10 -1.62
C ASN A 17 6.47 -3.44 -2.77
N LEU A 18 7.09 -3.19 -3.93
CA LEU A 18 6.43 -2.66 -5.12
C LEU A 18 5.44 -3.63 -5.77
N ALA A 19 5.59 -4.93 -5.52
CA ALA A 19 4.76 -5.99 -6.08
C ALA A 19 3.62 -6.45 -5.16
N GLN A 20 3.75 -6.26 -3.84
CA GLN A 20 2.76 -6.65 -2.85
C GLN A 20 1.37 -6.04 -3.12
N ASN A 21 0.33 -6.85 -2.91
CA ASN A 21 -1.06 -6.50 -3.24
C ASN A 21 -2.10 -6.95 -2.19
N PHE A 22 -1.67 -7.31 -0.98
CA PHE A 22 -2.56 -7.65 0.14
C PHE A 22 -3.17 -6.38 0.78
N ILE A 23 -4.23 -6.53 1.56
CA ILE A 23 -4.93 -5.41 2.22
C ILE A 23 -3.97 -4.58 3.08
N GLY A 24 -3.90 -3.28 2.83
CA GLY A 24 -3.00 -2.35 3.53
C GLY A 24 -1.60 -2.19 2.91
N SER A 25 -1.31 -2.88 1.79
CA SER A 25 -0.12 -2.65 0.96
C SER A 25 -0.43 -1.63 -0.17
N ASN A 26 -0.21 -1.99 -1.44
CA ASN A 26 -0.46 -1.11 -2.59
C ASN A 26 -1.91 -1.21 -3.09
N ASN A 27 -2.57 -0.08 -3.32
CA ASN A 27 -3.85 -0.07 -4.05
C ASN A 27 -3.64 -0.46 -5.53
N ILE A 28 -2.53 0.01 -6.12
CA ILE A 28 -2.07 -0.39 -7.45
C ILE A 28 -0.61 -0.79 -7.37
N ASN A 29 -0.34 -2.10 -7.36
CA ASN A 29 1.01 -2.63 -7.48
C ASN A 29 1.53 -2.48 -8.91
N VAL A 30 2.68 -1.81 -9.07
CA VAL A 30 3.33 -1.56 -10.37
C VAL A 30 4.12 -2.76 -10.89
N LEU A 31 4.36 -3.73 -9.99
CA LEU A 31 4.98 -5.01 -10.29
C LEU A 31 4.01 -6.15 -9.97
N GLN A 32 4.04 -7.23 -10.75
CA GLN A 32 3.20 -8.40 -10.50
C GLN A 32 3.85 -9.33 -9.48
N PRO A 33 3.12 -9.81 -8.45
CA PRO A 33 3.64 -10.79 -7.50
C PRO A 33 3.46 -12.22 -8.05
N ILE A 34 4.44 -12.75 -8.79
CA ILE A 34 4.41 -14.15 -9.27
C ILE A 34 5.16 -15.05 -8.29
N GLY A 35 4.41 -15.65 -7.38
CA GLY A 35 4.93 -16.45 -6.27
C GLY A 35 4.49 -15.86 -4.92
N GLN A 36 5.18 -16.22 -3.85
CA GLN A 36 4.84 -15.76 -2.49
C GLN A 36 5.56 -14.45 -2.16
N PHE A 37 4.89 -13.31 -2.36
CA PHE A 37 5.41 -11.97 -2.05
C PHE A 37 5.05 -11.48 -0.64
N GLY A 38 4.49 -12.38 0.17
CA GLY A 38 4.03 -12.11 1.52
C GLY A 38 2.55 -11.73 1.54
N THR A 39 1.96 -11.83 2.72
CA THR A 39 0.51 -11.76 2.91
C THR A 39 0.17 -10.83 4.06
N ARG A 40 -1.14 -10.56 4.22
CA ARG A 40 -1.66 -9.81 5.37
C ARG A 40 -1.38 -10.50 6.72
N LEU A 41 -1.11 -11.81 6.73
CA LEU A 41 -0.89 -12.59 7.96
C LEU A 41 0.30 -12.05 8.77
N HIS A 42 1.37 -11.67 8.06
CA HIS A 42 2.62 -11.15 8.65
C HIS A 42 3.00 -9.77 8.11
N GLY A 43 2.09 -9.07 7.44
CA GLY A 43 2.36 -7.77 6.82
C GLY A 43 3.47 -7.83 5.78
N GLY A 44 3.50 -8.88 4.97
CA GLY A 44 4.49 -9.07 3.91
C GLY A 44 5.83 -9.67 4.34
N LYS A 45 6.06 -9.86 5.65
CA LYS A 45 7.31 -10.44 6.18
C LYS A 45 7.48 -11.93 5.89
N ASP A 46 6.39 -12.59 5.50
CA ASP A 46 6.29 -13.98 5.08
C ASP A 46 6.54 -14.16 3.56
N ALA A 47 7.10 -13.16 2.89
CA ALA A 47 7.59 -13.30 1.53
C ALA A 47 8.65 -14.40 1.43
N ALA A 48 8.58 -15.18 0.35
CA ALA A 48 9.60 -16.18 0.06
C ALA A 48 10.93 -15.51 -0.33
N SER A 49 12.02 -16.29 -0.32
CA SER A 49 13.32 -15.80 -0.77
C SER A 49 13.23 -15.21 -2.19
N PRO A 50 13.86 -14.04 -2.46
CA PRO A 50 13.86 -13.40 -3.77
C PRO A 50 14.29 -14.31 -4.93
N ARG A 51 15.07 -15.37 -4.63
CA ARG A 51 15.54 -16.36 -5.62
C ARG A 51 14.45 -17.29 -6.15
N TYR A 52 13.30 -17.38 -5.46
CA TYR A 52 12.21 -18.31 -5.78
C TYR A 52 10.92 -17.63 -6.21
N ILE A 53 10.94 -16.31 -6.39
CA ILE A 53 9.80 -15.51 -6.78
C ILE A 53 10.13 -14.71 -8.04
N PHE A 54 9.11 -14.43 -8.84
CA PHE A 54 9.26 -13.76 -10.13
C PHE A 54 8.37 -12.52 -10.16
N THR A 55 8.76 -11.56 -10.98
CA THR A 55 7.97 -10.35 -11.17
C THR A 55 8.15 -9.81 -12.58
N LEU A 56 7.18 -9.04 -13.02
CA LEU A 56 7.23 -8.23 -14.23
C LEU A 56 6.39 -6.97 -14.01
N LEU A 57 6.48 -6.02 -14.93
CA LEU A 57 5.59 -4.87 -14.93
C LEU A 57 4.13 -5.32 -14.97
N SER A 58 3.31 -4.75 -14.10
CA SER A 58 1.86 -4.84 -14.23
C SER A 58 1.44 -4.22 -15.57
N SER A 59 0.39 -4.78 -16.19
CA SER A 59 -0.19 -4.19 -17.41
C SER A 59 -0.62 -2.73 -17.19
N LEU A 60 -0.98 -2.38 -15.96
CA LEU A 60 -1.32 -1.01 -15.57
C LEU A 60 -0.12 -0.06 -15.59
N THR A 61 1.10 -0.55 -15.41
CA THR A 61 2.26 0.32 -15.17
C THR A 61 2.56 1.22 -16.35
N ARG A 62 2.56 0.71 -17.59
CA ARG A 62 2.77 1.55 -18.78
C ARG A 62 1.54 2.35 -19.23
N MET A 63 0.37 2.07 -18.66
CA MET A 63 -0.78 2.97 -18.78
C MET A 63 -0.66 4.14 -17.79
N ILE A 64 -0.12 3.90 -16.59
CA ILE A 64 0.11 4.94 -15.57
C ILE A 64 1.32 5.81 -15.92
N PHE A 65 2.37 5.22 -16.51
CA PHE A 65 3.60 5.88 -16.93
C PHE A 65 3.76 5.73 -18.46
N PRO A 66 3.08 6.57 -19.26
CA PRO A 66 3.09 6.45 -20.71
C PRO A 66 4.51 6.57 -21.27
N ALA A 67 4.89 5.63 -22.14
CA ALA A 67 6.25 5.62 -22.72
C ALA A 67 6.54 6.85 -23.60
N VAL A 68 5.52 7.55 -24.09
CA VAL A 68 5.68 8.79 -24.85
C VAL A 68 6.26 9.92 -23.98
N ASP A 69 5.93 9.93 -22.69
CA ASP A 69 6.38 10.95 -21.74
C ASP A 69 7.84 10.72 -21.30
N ASP A 70 8.39 9.51 -21.50
CA ASP A 70 9.78 9.18 -21.14
C ASP A 70 10.76 10.19 -21.80
N SER A 71 10.49 10.63 -23.03
CA SER A 71 11.33 11.59 -23.76
C SER A 71 11.35 13.01 -23.18
N LEU A 72 10.38 13.34 -22.31
CA LEU A 72 10.23 14.63 -21.66
C LEU A 72 10.93 14.66 -20.28
N LEU A 73 11.35 13.51 -19.77
CA LEU A 73 11.93 13.38 -18.44
C LEU A 73 13.39 13.82 -18.40
N ARG A 74 13.79 14.37 -17.26
CA ARG A 74 15.18 14.72 -16.99
C ARG A 74 15.92 13.53 -16.39
N PHE A 75 16.63 12.80 -17.25
CA PHE A 75 17.50 11.69 -16.85
C PHE A 75 18.76 12.16 -16.15
N LEU A 76 19.08 11.52 -15.03
CA LEU A 76 20.30 11.78 -14.27
C LEU A 76 21.50 11.03 -14.87
N ARG A 77 22.70 11.44 -14.44
CA ARG A 77 23.96 10.80 -14.80
C ARG A 77 24.75 10.44 -13.55
N ASP A 78 25.22 9.20 -13.50
CA ASP A 78 26.17 8.70 -12.51
C ASP A 78 27.38 8.11 -13.26
N ASP A 79 28.60 8.56 -12.95
CA ASP A 79 29.84 8.18 -13.65
C ASP A 79 29.70 8.14 -15.20
N ASN A 80 29.12 9.19 -15.79
CA ASN A 80 28.80 9.33 -17.22
C ASN A 80 27.78 8.31 -17.79
N GLN A 81 27.23 7.42 -16.98
CA GLN A 81 26.11 6.55 -17.33
C GLN A 81 24.78 7.26 -17.07
N SER A 82 23.88 7.23 -18.06
CA SER A 82 22.48 7.65 -17.84
C SER A 82 21.78 6.63 -16.94
N VAL A 83 21.12 7.10 -15.88
CA VAL A 83 20.40 6.27 -14.90
C VAL A 83 18.89 6.58 -14.94
N GLU A 84 18.16 6.53 -13.83
CA GLU A 84 16.75 6.96 -13.74
C GLU A 84 16.56 8.49 -13.89
N PRO A 85 15.34 8.95 -14.22
CA PRO A 85 15.02 10.37 -14.16
C PRO A 85 14.85 10.87 -12.72
N GLU A 86 14.93 12.19 -12.55
CA GLU A 86 14.69 12.84 -11.24
C GLU A 86 13.34 12.43 -10.63
N TRP A 87 12.32 12.31 -11.48
CA TRP A 87 11.02 11.70 -11.18
C TRP A 87 10.34 11.29 -12.49
N TYR A 88 9.39 10.36 -12.38
CA TYR A 88 8.47 10.07 -13.47
C TYR A 88 7.24 10.98 -13.39
N CYS A 89 6.53 11.15 -14.51
CA CYS A 89 5.29 11.92 -14.59
C CYS A 89 4.10 10.95 -14.83
N PRO A 90 3.56 10.31 -13.79
CA PRO A 90 2.40 9.44 -13.95
C PRO A 90 1.14 10.25 -14.27
N ILE A 91 0.20 9.63 -15.00
CA ILE A 91 -1.13 10.22 -15.26
C ILE A 91 -2.00 10.30 -14.00
N LEU A 92 -1.64 9.59 -12.93
CA LEU A 92 -2.28 9.66 -11.61
C LEU A 92 -1.24 10.06 -10.55
N PRO A 93 -1.60 10.85 -9.53
CA PRO A 93 -0.73 11.13 -8.39
C PRO A 93 -0.50 9.85 -7.56
N MET A 94 0.49 9.05 -7.97
CA MET A 94 0.76 7.73 -7.37
C MET A 94 1.10 7.77 -5.88
N VAL A 95 1.60 8.91 -5.39
CA VAL A 95 1.83 9.17 -3.97
C VAL A 95 0.55 9.10 -3.13
N LEU A 96 -0.61 9.45 -3.71
CA LEU A 96 -1.92 9.29 -3.06
C LEU A 96 -2.47 7.88 -3.27
N VAL A 97 -2.24 7.29 -4.45
CA VAL A 97 -2.74 5.95 -4.78
C VAL A 97 -2.20 4.90 -3.81
N ASN A 98 -0.88 4.84 -3.62
CA ASN A 98 -0.23 3.83 -2.78
C ASN A 98 0.24 4.37 -1.42
N GLY A 99 -0.02 5.64 -1.13
CA GLY A 99 0.50 6.32 0.03
C GLY A 99 2.02 6.50 -0.01
N ALA A 100 2.57 6.93 1.12
CA ALA A 100 4.00 7.05 1.35
C ALA A 100 4.30 6.87 2.84
N ASP A 101 5.37 6.17 3.17
CA ASP A 101 5.83 5.99 4.55
C ASP A 101 7.35 6.06 4.55
N GLY A 102 7.92 7.04 5.24
CA GLY A 102 9.36 7.28 5.23
C GLY A 102 9.81 8.09 6.43
N ILE A 103 10.93 7.69 7.02
CA ILE A 103 11.54 8.36 8.17
C ILE A 103 12.94 8.77 7.77
N GLY A 104 13.23 10.06 7.85
CA GLY A 104 14.56 10.62 7.70
C GLY A 104 15.06 11.22 9.02
N THR A 105 16.21 11.87 8.95
CA THR A 105 16.74 12.62 10.09
C THR A 105 16.02 13.96 10.20
N GLY A 106 15.21 14.16 11.24
CA GLY A 106 14.49 15.41 11.51
C GLY A 106 13.08 15.50 10.92
N TRP A 107 12.74 14.65 9.94
CA TRP A 107 11.43 14.62 9.30
C TRP A 107 10.93 13.20 9.07
N ALA A 108 9.61 13.05 9.02
CA ALA A 108 8.93 11.83 8.59
C ALA A 108 7.77 12.20 7.67
N SER A 109 7.44 11.29 6.74
CA SER A 109 6.31 11.40 5.84
C SER A 109 5.41 10.20 6.04
N LYS A 110 4.10 10.46 6.17
CA LYS A 110 3.07 9.43 6.25
C LYS A 110 1.84 9.89 5.50
N ILE A 111 1.59 9.28 4.36
CA ILE A 111 0.45 9.53 3.49
C ILE A 111 -0.31 8.21 3.37
N PRO A 112 -1.61 8.16 3.71
CA PRO A 112 -2.41 6.95 3.54
C PRO A 112 -2.74 6.71 2.07
N ASN A 113 -3.30 5.56 1.77
CA ASN A 113 -3.74 5.25 0.41
C ASN A 113 -5.11 5.90 0.14
N TYR A 114 -5.37 6.22 -1.11
CA TYR A 114 -6.64 6.78 -1.59
C TYR A 114 -7.18 5.99 -2.78
N ASN A 115 -8.49 6.11 -3.00
CA ASN A 115 -9.19 5.42 -4.08
C ASN A 115 -8.77 5.99 -5.45
N PRO A 116 -8.18 5.19 -6.36
CA PRO A 116 -7.76 5.67 -7.67
C PRO A 116 -8.92 6.26 -8.49
N ARG A 117 -10.16 5.79 -8.28
CA ARG A 117 -11.33 6.31 -9.00
C ARG A 117 -11.69 7.72 -8.54
N GLU A 118 -11.71 7.96 -7.23
CA GLU A 118 -11.95 9.32 -6.68
C GLU A 118 -10.85 10.30 -7.07
N ILE A 119 -9.61 9.83 -7.16
CA ILE A 119 -8.49 10.62 -7.68
C ILE A 119 -8.77 11.02 -9.14
N VAL A 120 -9.18 10.08 -10.00
CA VAL A 120 -9.54 10.36 -11.40
C VAL A 120 -10.68 11.37 -11.47
N ASP A 121 -11.74 11.17 -10.69
CA ASP A 121 -12.89 12.08 -10.66
C ASP A 121 -12.45 13.51 -10.28
N ASN A 122 -11.57 13.65 -9.29
CA ASN A 122 -11.01 14.94 -8.90
C ASN A 122 -10.10 15.56 -9.95
N LEU A 123 -9.29 14.76 -10.67
CA LEU A 123 -8.50 15.25 -11.79
C LEU A 123 -9.39 15.78 -12.91
N CYS A 124 -10.44 15.04 -13.28
CA CYS A 124 -11.42 15.49 -14.27
C CYS A 124 -12.10 16.79 -13.85
N ARG A 125 -12.53 16.90 -12.58
CA ARG A 125 -13.09 18.15 -12.03
C ARG A 125 -12.14 19.33 -12.16
N MET A 126 -10.86 19.13 -11.84
CA MET A 126 -9.84 20.17 -11.95
C MET A 126 -9.58 20.58 -13.41
N LEU A 127 -9.60 19.63 -14.34
CA LEU A 127 -9.51 19.91 -15.78
C LEU A 127 -10.71 20.73 -16.29
N ASP A 128 -11.89 20.50 -15.71
CA ASP A 128 -13.12 21.28 -15.98
C ASP A 128 -13.17 22.62 -15.22
N GLY A 129 -12.09 23.00 -14.53
CA GLY A 129 -12.00 24.26 -13.78
C GLY A 129 -12.77 24.27 -12.45
N GLN A 130 -13.19 23.10 -11.95
CA GLN A 130 -13.86 22.95 -10.67
C GLN A 130 -12.87 22.61 -9.55
N PRO A 131 -13.13 23.01 -8.29
CA PRO A 131 -12.31 22.57 -7.18
C PRO A 131 -12.45 21.06 -6.93
N PRO A 132 -11.37 20.38 -6.50
CA PRO A 132 -11.44 18.98 -6.09
C PRO A 132 -12.30 18.84 -4.82
N LEU A 133 -12.95 17.70 -4.70
CA LEU A 133 -13.69 17.31 -3.50
C LEU A 133 -12.72 16.69 -2.48
N PRO A 134 -13.01 16.83 -1.17
CA PRO A 134 -12.31 16.07 -0.13
C PRO A 134 -12.38 14.57 -0.42
N MET A 135 -11.28 13.86 -0.15
CA MET A 135 -11.20 12.41 -0.26
C MET A 135 -10.90 11.83 1.11
N LEU A 136 -11.49 10.69 1.43
CA LEU A 136 -11.13 9.91 2.61
C LEU A 136 -10.08 8.86 2.23
N PRO A 137 -9.21 8.45 3.17
CA PRO A 137 -8.33 7.32 2.96
C PRO A 137 -9.13 6.07 2.56
N TRP A 138 -8.57 5.30 1.64
CA TRP A 138 -9.21 4.10 1.11
C TRP A 138 -8.15 3.05 0.76
N TYR A 139 -8.41 1.80 1.17
CA TYR A 139 -7.52 0.68 0.95
C TYR A 139 -8.22 -0.41 0.15
N LYS A 140 -7.58 -0.84 -0.94
CA LYS A 140 -8.11 -1.87 -1.81
C LYS A 140 -8.43 -3.16 -1.04
N ASN A 141 -9.63 -3.69 -1.26
CA ASN A 141 -10.19 -4.89 -0.65
C ASN A 141 -10.44 -4.83 0.86
N PHE A 142 -10.20 -3.70 1.53
CA PHE A 142 -10.57 -3.51 2.93
C PHE A 142 -12.09 -3.40 3.06
N LYS A 143 -12.67 -4.13 4.02
CA LYS A 143 -14.13 -4.17 4.23
C LYS A 143 -14.65 -3.29 5.35
N GLY A 144 -13.79 -2.94 6.30
CA GLY A 144 -14.15 -2.09 7.43
C GLY A 144 -14.39 -0.62 7.07
N THR A 145 -14.60 0.23 8.07
CA THR A 145 -14.87 1.66 7.87
C THR A 145 -13.65 2.54 8.14
N ILE A 146 -13.63 3.69 7.49
CA ILE A 146 -12.64 4.75 7.72
C ILE A 146 -13.40 6.05 7.91
N ASP A 147 -13.38 6.57 9.14
CA ASP A 147 -14.15 7.73 9.54
C ASP A 147 -13.20 8.88 9.88
N GLU A 148 -13.43 10.09 9.35
CA GLU A 148 -12.68 11.28 9.75
C GLU A 148 -13.20 11.77 11.11
N VAL A 149 -12.30 11.80 12.10
CA VAL A 149 -12.62 12.23 13.47
C VAL A 149 -12.06 13.63 13.80
N GLY A 150 -11.28 14.18 12.87
CA GLY A 150 -10.74 15.53 12.93
C GLY A 150 -9.80 15.80 11.75
N PRO A 151 -9.30 17.03 11.58
CA PRO A 151 -8.42 17.37 10.47
C PRO A 151 -7.19 16.46 10.42
N ASN A 152 -7.05 15.69 9.34
CA ASN A 152 -5.99 14.67 9.16
C ASN A 152 -5.97 13.56 10.23
N GLN A 153 -7.09 13.31 10.90
CA GLN A 153 -7.24 12.25 11.89
C GLN A 153 -8.36 11.30 11.47
N TYR A 154 -8.02 10.02 11.33
CA TYR A 154 -8.93 9.00 10.82
C TYR A 154 -9.00 7.84 11.80
N LEU A 155 -10.21 7.37 12.05
CA LEU A 155 -10.50 6.15 12.78
C LEU A 155 -10.73 5.02 11.77
N ILE A 156 -9.93 3.97 11.84
CA ILE A 156 -10.03 2.80 10.95
C ILE A 156 -10.59 1.64 11.77
N ASN A 157 -11.81 1.22 11.46
CA ASN A 157 -12.52 0.18 12.19
C ASN A 157 -12.52 -1.13 11.40
N GLY A 158 -12.22 -2.23 12.07
CA GLY A 158 -12.48 -3.58 11.53
C GLY A 158 -13.97 -3.94 11.62
N GLU A 159 -14.29 -5.17 11.29
CA GLU A 159 -15.65 -5.71 11.39
C GLU A 159 -15.69 -6.80 12.46
N VAL A 160 -16.64 -6.67 13.38
CA VAL A 160 -16.94 -7.66 14.41
C VAL A 160 -18.46 -7.83 14.53
N SER A 161 -18.92 -9.07 14.57
CA SER A 161 -20.31 -9.45 14.77
C SER A 161 -20.45 -10.27 16.05
N ILE A 162 -21.57 -10.08 16.76
CA ILE A 162 -21.97 -10.94 17.89
C ILE A 162 -22.83 -12.04 17.30
N LEU A 163 -22.38 -13.30 17.36
CA LEU A 163 -23.15 -14.44 16.86
C LEU A 163 -24.15 -14.94 17.91
N ASP A 164 -23.70 -15.02 19.16
CA ASP A 164 -24.51 -15.35 20.34
C ASP A 164 -23.89 -14.75 21.63
N ASP A 165 -24.45 -15.08 22.80
CA ASP A 165 -24.04 -14.49 24.08
C ASP A 165 -22.57 -14.79 24.46
N GLU A 166 -21.99 -15.85 23.92
CA GLU A 166 -20.64 -16.34 24.24
C GLU A 166 -19.66 -16.22 23.06
N THR A 167 -20.18 -16.00 21.85
CA THR A 167 -19.41 -16.06 20.60
C THR A 167 -19.39 -14.72 19.88
N LEU A 168 -18.17 -14.22 19.63
CA LEU A 168 -17.92 -13.09 18.74
C LEU A 168 -17.18 -13.58 17.49
N GLU A 169 -17.54 -13.05 16.32
CA GLU A 169 -16.85 -13.29 15.05
C GLU A 169 -16.19 -12.00 14.56
N ILE A 170 -14.89 -12.08 14.26
CA ILE A 170 -14.13 -10.99 13.64
C ILE A 170 -13.86 -11.34 12.18
N THR A 171 -14.44 -10.57 11.26
CA THR A 171 -14.34 -10.77 9.81
C THR A 171 -13.34 -9.82 9.12
N GLU A 172 -12.95 -8.73 9.78
CA GLU A 172 -11.97 -7.79 9.25
C GLU A 172 -11.18 -7.11 10.38
N LEU A 173 -9.87 -6.94 10.16
CA LEU A 173 -9.00 -6.18 11.06
C LEU A 173 -8.73 -4.79 10.51
N PRO A 174 -8.56 -3.76 11.37
CA PRO A 174 -8.11 -2.44 10.93
C PRO A 174 -6.85 -2.52 10.06
N VAL A 175 -6.77 -1.67 9.04
CA VAL A 175 -5.66 -1.63 8.10
C VAL A 175 -4.30 -1.54 8.84
N ARG A 176 -3.30 -2.30 8.35
CA ARG A 176 -1.98 -2.48 8.96
C ARG A 176 -1.96 -3.18 10.33
N THR A 177 -3.08 -3.80 10.73
CA THR A 177 -3.12 -4.82 11.78
C THR A 177 -3.00 -6.21 11.15
N TRP A 178 -1.95 -6.95 11.51
CA TRP A 178 -1.64 -8.24 10.91
C TRP A 178 -2.22 -9.38 11.75
N THR A 179 -2.78 -10.40 11.10
CA THR A 179 -3.51 -11.49 11.76
C THR A 179 -2.68 -12.18 12.84
N GLN A 180 -1.40 -12.46 12.59
CA GLN A 180 -0.54 -13.12 13.58
C GLN A 180 -0.29 -12.23 14.82
N VAL A 181 -0.15 -10.91 14.61
CA VAL A 181 0.07 -9.95 15.71
C VAL A 181 -1.19 -9.83 16.57
N MET A 182 -2.36 -9.77 15.93
CA MET A 182 -3.65 -9.74 16.63
C MET A 182 -3.84 -11.01 17.46
N HIS A 183 -3.60 -12.18 16.88
CA HIS A 183 -3.72 -13.47 17.58
C HIS A 183 -2.81 -13.53 18.81
N LEU A 184 -1.57 -13.05 18.73
CA LEU A 184 -0.68 -12.99 19.88
C LEU A 184 -1.21 -12.06 20.98
N ILE A 185 -1.72 -10.87 20.61
CA ILE A 185 -2.23 -9.89 21.58
C ILE A 185 -3.48 -10.42 22.29
N PHE A 186 -4.46 -10.98 21.56
CA PHE A 186 -5.73 -11.42 22.15
C PHE A 186 -5.58 -12.70 22.99
N PHE A 187 -4.87 -13.70 22.49
CA PHE A 187 -4.77 -14.99 23.18
C PHE A 187 -3.72 -15.03 24.29
N GLN A 188 -2.69 -14.17 24.27
CA GLN A 188 -1.72 -14.09 25.36
C GLN A 188 -2.01 -12.95 26.34
N GLY A 189 -2.95 -12.05 26.03
CA GLY A 189 -3.11 -10.76 26.69
C GLY A 189 -4.32 -10.55 27.63
N LYS A 190 -5.13 -11.59 27.93
CA LYS A 190 -6.38 -11.56 28.76
C LYS A 190 -7.67 -11.29 27.97
N VAL A 191 -8.21 -12.31 27.33
CA VAL A 191 -9.68 -12.43 27.17
C VAL A 191 -10.12 -13.55 28.11
N ASN A 192 -10.63 -13.17 29.28
CA ASN A 192 -11.34 -14.08 30.16
C ASN A 192 -12.75 -14.30 29.61
N ASP A 193 -13.18 -15.56 29.62
CA ASP A 193 -14.57 -16.04 29.60
C ASP A 193 -15.41 -15.95 28.31
N LYS A 194 -14.85 -15.63 27.13
CA LYS A 194 -15.57 -15.76 25.84
C LYS A 194 -14.73 -16.43 24.75
N GLU A 195 -15.34 -17.32 23.96
CA GLU A 195 -14.69 -17.93 22.80
C GLU A 195 -14.64 -16.90 21.65
N LEU A 196 -13.42 -16.54 21.24
CA LEU A 196 -13.18 -15.59 20.14
C LEU A 196 -12.87 -16.36 18.86
N PHE A 197 -13.75 -16.24 17.87
CA PHE A 197 -13.52 -16.79 16.53
C PHE A 197 -13.07 -15.70 15.56
N VAL A 198 -11.99 -15.96 14.84
CA VAL A 198 -11.39 -15.04 13.87
C VAL A 198 -11.42 -15.71 12.49
N SER A 199 -12.30 -15.24 11.60
CA SER A 199 -12.48 -15.75 10.23
C SER A 199 -11.88 -14.75 9.22
N LEU A 200 -10.54 -14.70 9.16
CA LEU A 200 -9.77 -13.75 8.31
C LEU A 200 -9.20 -14.38 7.04
#